data_AF-A0A938H360-F1
#
_entry.id   AF-A0A938H360-F1
#
_cell.length_a   1.000
_cell.length_b   1.000
_cell.length_c   1.000
_cell.angle_alpha   90.00
_cell.angle_beta   90.00
_cell.angle_gamma   90.00
#
_symmetry.space_group_name_H-M   'P 1'
#
loop_
_entity.id
_entity.type
_entity.pdbx_description
1 polymer ?
#
loop_
_entity_poly.entity_id
_entity_poly.type
_entity_poly.pdbx_seq_one_letter_code
_entity_poly.pdbx_strand_id
1 'polypeptide(L)'
;MNVVPGDDHHFRREDRARLWQRIALHIENRPQDLAIALENLDRWERLGRVHLGPIHDWRRRILAAQASAEGMGLFLRFLSEPNHDAEPIKSCSPFVGLPMPTPS
;
A
#
# COMPACT_ATOMS: atom_id res chain seq x y z
N MET A 1 8.66 11.87 -45.62
CA MET A 1 9.33 12.07 -44.32
C MET A 1 8.29 11.84 -43.25
N ASN A 2 8.26 10.65 -42.65
CA ASN A 2 7.35 10.33 -41.55
C ASN A 2 7.98 10.82 -40.25
N VAL A 3 7.31 11.73 -39.57
CA VAL A 3 7.63 12.12 -38.20
C VAL A 3 7.15 10.98 -37.30
N VAL A 4 8.10 10.23 -36.74
CA VAL A 4 7.83 9.30 -35.64
C VAL A 4 7.54 10.17 -34.41
N PRO A 5 6.37 10.06 -33.75
CA PRO A 5 6.16 10.74 -32.49
C PRO A 5 7.12 10.13 -31.47
N GLY A 6 7.91 11.01 -30.84
CA GLY A 6 8.95 10.64 -29.91
C GLY A 6 8.46 9.64 -28.87
N ASP A 7 9.33 8.67 -28.61
CA ASP A 7 9.38 7.86 -27.40
C ASP A 7 9.22 8.78 -26.19
N ASP A 8 7.97 8.96 -25.76
CA ASP A 8 7.67 9.62 -24.52
C ASP A 8 8.00 8.62 -23.42
N HIS A 9 9.27 8.63 -23.02
CA HIS A 9 9.83 7.91 -21.89
C HIS A 9 9.25 8.47 -20.57
N HIS A 10 7.92 8.50 -20.43
CA HIS A 10 7.27 8.54 -19.14
C HIS A 10 7.52 7.19 -18.47
N PHE A 11 8.64 7.13 -17.76
CA PHE A 11 9.02 6.10 -16.79
C PHE A 11 7.82 5.29 -16.32
N ARG A 12 7.85 3.98 -16.58
CA ARG A 12 6.93 2.93 -16.11
C ARG A 12 6.85 2.90 -14.57
N ARG A 13 6.37 3.96 -13.93
CA ARG A 13 5.74 3.87 -12.63
C ARG A 13 4.42 3.19 -12.93
N GLU A 14 4.31 1.93 -12.54
CA GLU A 14 2.99 1.34 -12.34
C GLU A 14 2.15 2.39 -11.63
N ASP A 15 0.98 2.70 -12.22
CA ASP A 15 0.09 3.72 -11.68
C ASP A 15 -0.13 3.40 -10.20
N ARG A 16 0.36 4.27 -9.31
CA ARG A 16 0.34 4.03 -7.85
C ARG A 16 -1.07 3.69 -7.41
N ALA A 17 -2.09 4.27 -8.03
CA ALA A 17 -3.49 3.95 -7.77
C ALA A 17 -3.80 2.47 -8.05
N ARG A 18 -3.29 1.90 -9.15
CA ARG A 18 -3.46 0.47 -9.48
C ARG A 18 -2.74 -0.43 -8.48
N LEU A 19 -1.55 -0.06 -8.03
CA LEU A 19 -0.86 -0.81 -6.97
C LEU A 19 -1.74 -0.88 -5.72
N TRP A 20 -2.30 0.26 -5.28
CA TRP A 20 -3.14 0.31 -4.10
C TRP A 20 -4.46 -0.45 -4.24
N GLN A 21 -5.09 -0.41 -5.42
CA GLN A 21 -6.27 -1.22 -5.73
C GLN A 21 -5.96 -2.72 -5.64
N ARG A 22 -4.82 -3.16 -6.17
CA ARG A 22 -4.41 -4.56 -6.06
C ARG A 22 -4.17 -4.95 -4.61
N ILE A 23 -3.46 -4.13 -3.83
CA ILE A 23 -3.24 -4.40 -2.40
C ILE A 23 -4.57 -4.49 -1.66
N ALA A 24 -5.51 -3.57 -1.93
CA ALA A 24 -6.85 -3.63 -1.33
C ALA A 24 -7.55 -4.96 -1.65
N LEU A 25 -7.60 -5.34 -2.93
CA LEU A 25 -8.20 -6.60 -3.37
C LEU A 25 -7.50 -7.82 -2.74
N HIS A 26 -6.17 -7.78 -2.62
CA HIS A 26 -5.41 -8.87 -1.99
C HIS A 26 -5.79 -9.04 -0.52
N ILE A 27 -5.83 -7.93 0.24
CA ILE A 27 -6.17 -7.94 1.67
C ILE A 27 -7.63 -8.32 1.88
N GLU A 28 -8.54 -7.89 1.02
CA GLU A 28 -9.95 -8.31 1.06
C GLU A 28 -10.08 -9.84 0.95
N ASN A 29 -9.34 -10.45 0.03
CA ASN A 29 -9.36 -11.90 -0.17
C ASN A 29 -8.53 -12.69 0.86
N ARG A 30 -7.51 -12.05 1.45
CA ARG A 30 -6.53 -12.68 2.35
C ARG A 30 -6.19 -11.76 3.54
N PRO A 31 -7.15 -11.50 4.45
CA PRO A 31 -6.95 -10.57 5.56
C PRO A 31 -5.83 -11.00 6.51
N GLN A 32 -5.53 -12.30 6.59
CA GLN A 32 -4.41 -12.84 7.38
C GLN A 32 -3.04 -12.32 6.93
N ASP A 33 -2.89 -11.91 5.66
CA ASP A 33 -1.63 -11.41 5.13
C ASP A 33 -1.29 -10.00 5.67
N LEU A 34 -2.21 -9.36 6.42
CA LEU A 34 -1.91 -8.17 7.23
C LEU A 34 -0.83 -8.41 8.29
N ALA A 35 -0.61 -9.67 8.71
CA ALA A 35 0.50 -10.02 9.60
C ALA A 35 1.87 -9.65 8.99
N ILE A 36 2.04 -9.83 7.68
CA ILE A 36 3.28 -9.46 6.97
C ILE A 36 3.54 -7.97 7.09
N ALA A 37 2.50 -7.15 6.94
CA ALA A 37 2.62 -5.70 7.08
C ALA A 37 3.00 -5.29 8.52
N LEU A 38 2.41 -5.93 9.53
CA LEU A 38 2.79 -5.69 10.93
C LEU A 38 4.24 -6.08 11.23
N GLU A 39 4.69 -7.24 10.74
CA GLU A 39 6.08 -7.69 10.90
C GLU A 39 7.08 -6.72 10.24
N ASN A 40 6.73 -6.16 9.08
CA ASN A 40 7.53 -5.13 8.42
C ASN A 40 7.62 -3.85 9.27
N LEU A 41 6.49 -3.39 9.82
CA LEU A 41 6.46 -2.23 10.73
C LEU A 41 7.33 -2.47 11.98
N ASP A 42 7.22 -3.65 12.62
CA ASP A 42 8.05 -4.04 13.77
C ASP A 42 9.54 -4.08 13.42
N ARG A 43 9.89 -4.54 12.22
CA ARG A 43 11.28 -4.55 11.75
C ARG A 43 11.80 -3.12 11.57
N TRP A 44 11.02 -2.25 10.93
CA TRP A 44 11.44 -0.87 10.65
C TRP A 44 11.56 -0.03 11.92
N GLU A 45 10.63 -0.21 12.86
CA GLU A 45 10.66 0.42 14.17
C GLU A 45 11.93 0.04 14.95
N ARG A 46 12.29 -1.26 14.96
CA ARG A 46 13.54 -1.74 15.60
C ARG A 46 14.81 -1.19 14.94
N LEU A 47 14.78 -0.93 13.64
CA LEU A 47 15.96 -0.42 12.92
C LEU A 47 16.19 1.08 13.14
N GLY A 48 15.21 1.82 13.67
CA GLY A 48 15.36 3.21 14.13
C GLY A 48 15.71 4.24 13.05
N ARG A 49 15.63 3.91 11.75
CA ARG A 49 16.03 4.77 10.62
C ARG A 49 14.87 5.42 9.87
N VAL A 50 13.70 5.53 10.50
CA VAL A 50 12.44 5.87 9.83
C VAL A 50 11.58 6.81 10.69
N HIS A 51 10.83 7.70 10.04
CA HIS A 51 9.86 8.56 10.73
C HIS A 51 8.75 7.70 11.36
N LEU A 52 8.58 7.79 12.69
CA LEU A 52 7.66 6.94 13.44
C LEU A 52 6.17 7.26 13.21
N GLY A 53 5.84 8.49 12.82
CA GLY A 53 4.46 8.92 12.58
C GLY A 53 3.72 8.00 11.58
N PRO A 54 4.21 7.87 10.33
CA PRO A 54 3.62 6.95 9.36
C PRO A 54 3.55 5.49 9.83
N ILE A 55 4.55 5.01 10.59
CA ILE A 55 4.56 3.63 11.12
C ILE A 55 3.41 3.41 12.10
N HIS A 56 3.25 4.32 13.07
CA HIS A 56 2.17 4.25 14.03
C HIS A 56 0.81 4.38 13.36
N ASP A 57 0.69 5.24 12.35
CA ASP A 57 -0.54 5.43 11.59
C ASP A 57 -0.94 4.17 10.83
N TRP A 58 0.02 3.52 10.16
CA TRP A 58 -0.20 2.22 9.52
C TRP A 58 -0.62 1.16 10.53
N ARG A 59 0.09 1.05 11.66
CA ARG A 59 -0.23 0.08 12.70
C ARG A 59 -1.65 0.27 13.24
N ARG A 60 -2.05 1.51 13.56
CA ARG A 60 -3.41 1.81 14.05
C ARG A 60 -4.48 1.38 13.04
N ARG A 61 -4.29 1.68 11.75
CA ARG A 61 -5.22 1.30 10.69
C ARG A 61 -5.33 -0.21 10.51
N ILE A 62 -4.20 -0.92 10.50
CA ILE A 62 -4.16 -2.38 10.34
C ILE A 62 -4.81 -3.08 11.55
N LEU A 63 -4.51 -2.64 12.78
CA LEU A 63 -5.13 -3.21 13.97
C LEU A 63 -6.64 -2.95 14.01
N ALA A 64 -7.09 -1.76 13.62
CA ALA A 64 -8.53 -1.49 13.46
C ALA A 64 -9.16 -2.41 12.41
N ALA A 65 -8.48 -2.67 11.30
CA ALA A 65 -8.93 -3.60 10.26
C ALA A 65 -9.07 -5.03 10.77
N GLN A 66 -8.16 -5.49 11.62
CA GLN A 66 -8.22 -6.83 12.22
C GLN A 66 -9.27 -6.95 13.33
N ALA A 67 -9.60 -5.84 14.01
CA ALA A 67 -10.53 -5.84 15.14
C ALA A 67 -12.01 -5.95 14.73
N SER A 68 -12.38 -5.50 13.52
CA SER A 68 -13.78 -5.54 13.08
C SER A 68 -13.95 -5.49 11.56
N ALA A 69 -15.09 -5.99 11.08
CA ALA A 69 -15.48 -5.88 9.67
C ALA A 69 -15.64 -4.42 9.21
N GLU A 70 -16.14 -3.54 10.08
CA GLU A 70 -16.21 -2.10 9.80
C GLU A 70 -14.81 -1.49 9.64
N GLY A 71 -13.88 -1.83 10.53
CA GLY A 71 -12.49 -1.40 10.44
C GLY A 71 -11.83 -1.89 9.15
N MET A 72 -12.11 -3.13 8.74
CA MET A 72 -11.63 -3.67 7.47
C MET A 72 -12.18 -2.86 6.29
N GLY A 73 -13.49 -2.58 6.26
CA GLY A 73 -14.10 -1.77 5.21
C GLY A 73 -13.47 -0.37 5.09
N LEU A 74 -13.26 0.31 6.22
CA LEU A 74 -12.58 1.61 6.27
C LEU A 74 -11.13 1.52 5.76
N PHE A 75 -10.45 0.43 6.07
CA PHE A 75 -9.08 0.22 5.64
C PHE A 75 -8.97 -0.03 4.13
N LEU A 76 -9.82 -0.90 3.59
CA LEU A 76 -9.89 -1.18 2.15
C LEU A 76 -10.21 0.08 1.36
N ARG A 77 -11.14 0.89 1.85
CA ARG A 77 -11.47 2.19 1.27
C ARG A 77 -10.28 3.16 1.29
N PHE A 78 -9.57 3.26 2.42
CA PHE A 78 -8.35 4.06 2.50
C PHE A 78 -7.27 3.64 1.50
N LEU A 79 -7.12 2.33 1.26
CA LEU A 79 -6.20 1.81 0.26
C LEU A 79 -6.64 2.23 -1.16
N SER A 80 -7.89 1.95 -1.54
CA SER A 80 -8.36 2.07 -2.92
C SER A 80 -8.74 3.50 -3.36
N GLU A 81 -9.09 4.40 -2.44
CA GLU A 81 -9.50 5.75 -2.79
C GLU A 81 -8.32 6.62 -3.26
N PRO A 82 -8.52 7.40 -4.36
CA PRO A 82 -7.59 8.44 -4.77
C PRO A 82 -7.68 9.61 -3.79
N ASN A 83 -6.87 9.54 -2.72
CA ASN A 83 -6.76 10.59 -1.72
C ASN A 83 -5.33 11.12 -1.70
N HIS A 84 -5.13 12.32 -2.24
CA HIS A 84 -3.82 12.98 -2.32
C HIS A 84 -3.21 13.24 -0.93
N ASP A 85 -4.04 13.49 0.09
CA ASP A 85 -3.57 13.72 1.46
C ASP A 85 -3.03 12.45 2.12
N ALA A 86 -3.34 11.27 1.56
CA ALA A 86 -2.81 10.00 2.03
C ALA A 86 -1.44 9.64 1.43
N GLU A 87 -0.95 10.38 0.41
CA GLU A 87 0.32 10.10 -0.25
C GLU A 87 1.54 10.06 0.69
N PRO A 88 1.66 10.95 1.70
CA PRO A 88 2.75 10.86 2.67
C PRO A 88 2.77 9.53 3.44
N ILE A 89 1.61 9.03 3.86
CA ILE A 89 1.49 7.74 4.56
C ILE A 89 1.73 6.58 3.58
N LYS A 90 1.13 6.64 2.38
CA LYS A 90 1.30 5.66 1.30
C LYS A 90 2.75 5.55 0.80
N SER A 91 3.57 6.59 0.94
CA SER A 91 5.01 6.52 0.61
C SER A 91 5.80 5.55 1.50
N CYS A 92 5.34 5.30 2.73
CA CYS A 92 5.91 4.37 3.70
C CYS A 92 5.06 3.08 3.79
N SER A 93 4.76 2.46 2.64
CA SER A 93 3.86 1.29 2.54
C SER A 93 4.45 0.03 3.18
N PRO A 94 3.83 -0.58 4.22
CA PRO A 94 4.35 -1.78 4.89
C PRO A 94 4.12 -3.09 4.11
N PHE A 95 3.60 -3.02 2.89
CA PHE A 95 3.17 -4.18 2.11
C PHE A 95 4.27 -4.82 1.23
N VAL A 96 5.53 -4.55 1.55
CA VAL A 96 6.65 -5.23 0.88
C VAL A 96 6.60 -6.73 1.16
N GLY A 97 6.75 -7.55 0.12
CA GLY A 97 6.72 -9.01 0.23
C GLY A 97 5.34 -9.64 0.27
N LEU A 98 4.24 -8.88 0.06
CA LEU A 98 2.93 -9.49 -0.18
C LEU A 98 2.98 -10.40 -1.43
N PRO A 99 2.34 -11.58 -1.40
CA PRO A 99 2.26 -12.50 -2.53
C PRO A 99 1.21 -12.00 -3.54
N MET A 100 1.45 -10.81 -4.08
CA MET A 100 0.60 -10.17 -5.07
C MET A 100 0.62 -10.98 -6.38
N PRO A 101 -0.53 -11.21 -7.03
CA PRO A 101 -0.52 -11.79 -8.36
C PRO A 101 0.27 -10.88 -9.33
N THR A 102 1.19 -11.47 -10.09
CA THR A 102 1.90 -10.77 -11.15
C THR A 102 0.88 -10.26 -12.17
N PRO A 103 0.96 -8.98 -12.59
CA PRO A 103 0.09 -8.47 -13.64
C PRO A 103 0.39 -9.24 -14.93
N SER A 104 -0.66 -9.83 -15.52
CA SER A 104 -0.63 -10.49 -16.83
C SER A 104 -0.37 -9.49 -17.96
#